data_AF-A0A0M2RZI1-F1
#
_entry.id   AF-A0A0M2RZI1-F1
#
_cell.length_a   1.000
_cell.length_b   1.000
_cell.length_c   1.000
_cell.angle_alpha   90.00
_cell.angle_beta   90.00
_cell.angle_gamma   90.00
#
_symmetry.space_group_name_H-M   'P 1'
#
loop_
_entity.id
_entity.type
_entity.pdbx_description
1 polymer ?
#
loop_
_entity_poly.entity_id
_entity_poly.type
_entity_poly.pdbx_seq_one_letter_code
_entity_poly.pdbx_strand_id
1 'polypeptide(L)'
;MIERQQAEQLAAVWARRDSERLGSPCTPVVEEFDLGYLITSRVAREARALPGDLPATVVDKETGEVSSWPRLPLPAVAQLFRQRRSPAPRAPRTVDPASQLLRELTRLPIPGAAAHLTLDGRTHVAHGAKGDIELHHHPLVRAYLDQLPPGQLVRGGERHAELIVVSDVLHEHDHQRAAQGLPALTLAEAQALLGAARIEFFRIREAGDPAGGSAELPCDSCVNFLVRFHALPWSDLAYTEAWHPQPAPAVHPGRFPDEVSHALVEAGWEDSIFNEALAMGAITDTRQVAGRHHRHEPLLAAERALTAFPALLTRRRGPGQQVWISPFTTNPLRAAHTADTLADFGAVLGVRLFPLGTERGDSIIAVDERGRVFALDQAGEWFLGADIDAALTTLLLGRAPARLRDDGTW
;
A
#
# COMPACT_ATOMS: atom_id res chain seq x y z
N MET A 1 -20.79 -11.75 4.52
CA MET A 1 -21.73 -10.91 5.30
C MET A 1 -21.02 -10.49 6.58
N ILE A 2 -21.09 -9.22 6.95
CA ILE A 2 -20.55 -8.69 8.20
C ILE A 2 -21.56 -8.95 9.32
N GLU A 3 -21.11 -9.59 10.40
CA GLU A 3 -21.91 -9.82 11.59
C GLU A 3 -21.87 -8.63 12.55
N ARG A 4 -22.89 -8.53 13.42
CA ARG A 4 -22.96 -7.44 14.41
C ARG A 4 -21.74 -7.41 15.32
N GLN A 5 -21.26 -8.57 15.76
CA GLN A 5 -20.07 -8.67 16.61
C GLN A 5 -18.83 -8.10 15.90
N GLN A 6 -18.68 -8.40 14.60
CA GLN A 6 -17.59 -7.85 13.80
C GLN A 6 -17.72 -6.33 13.64
N ALA A 7 -18.93 -5.81 13.42
CA ALA A 7 -19.18 -4.37 13.36
C ALA A 7 -18.86 -3.65 14.68
N GLU A 8 -19.18 -4.26 15.82
CA GLU A 8 -18.86 -3.74 17.16
C GLU A 8 -17.33 -3.73 17.41
N GLN A 9 -16.62 -4.78 16.97
CA GLN A 9 -15.16 -4.83 17.05
C GLN A 9 -14.50 -3.77 16.15
N LEU A 10 -14.98 -3.60 14.91
CA LEU A 10 -14.53 -2.56 14.00
C LEU A 10 -14.75 -1.17 14.59
N ALA A 11 -15.94 -0.93 15.15
CA ALA A 11 -16.26 0.33 15.81
C ALA A 11 -15.30 0.62 16.97
N ALA A 12 -14.96 -0.39 17.79
CA ALA A 12 -13.99 -0.23 18.85
C ALA A 12 -12.59 0.11 18.33
N VAL A 13 -12.14 -0.50 17.23
CA VAL A 13 -10.87 -0.17 16.57
C VAL A 13 -10.88 1.28 16.08
N TRP A 14 -11.92 1.69 15.35
CA TRP A 14 -12.03 3.04 14.80
C TRP A 14 -12.17 4.11 15.88
N ALA A 15 -12.94 3.86 16.94
CA ALA A 15 -13.07 4.79 18.07
C ALA A 15 -11.73 4.97 18.81
N ARG A 16 -10.88 3.93 18.92
CA ARG A 16 -9.52 4.11 19.46
C ARG A 16 -8.68 5.02 18.55
N ARG A 17 -8.69 4.79 17.24
CA ARG A 17 -7.98 5.64 16.26
C ARG A 17 -8.48 7.10 16.28
N ASP A 18 -9.79 7.31 16.42
CA ASP A 18 -10.39 8.64 16.59
C ASP A 18 -9.96 9.30 17.90
N SER A 19 -9.89 8.51 18.99
CA SER A 19 -9.42 9.02 20.29
C SER A 19 -8.00 9.55 20.22
N GLU A 20 -7.12 8.81 19.52
CA GLU A 20 -5.75 9.21 19.28
C GLU A 20 -5.66 10.46 18.39
N ARG A 21 -6.45 10.52 17.31
CA ARG A 21 -6.46 11.67 16.40
C ARG A 21 -6.87 12.95 17.12
N LEU A 22 -7.85 12.87 18.03
CA LEU A 22 -8.39 14.04 18.74
C LEU A 22 -7.73 14.31 20.09
N GLY A 23 -6.86 13.41 20.58
CA GLY A 23 -6.30 13.49 21.92
C GLY A 23 -7.35 13.44 23.03
N SER A 24 -8.50 12.83 22.78
CA SER A 24 -9.65 12.78 23.71
C SER A 24 -10.39 11.45 23.60
N PRO A 25 -10.82 10.82 24.71
CA PRO A 25 -11.50 9.54 24.66
C PRO A 25 -12.76 9.58 23.79
N CYS A 26 -12.81 8.68 22.80
CA CYS A 26 -13.97 8.40 21.98
C CYS A 26 -14.58 7.05 22.34
N THR A 27 -15.90 7.00 22.43
CA THR A 27 -16.66 5.77 22.64
C THR A 27 -17.34 5.37 21.33
N PRO A 28 -17.24 4.08 20.93
CA PRO A 28 -17.91 3.61 19.73
C PRO A 28 -19.42 3.56 19.94
N VAL A 29 -20.17 3.86 18.88
CA VAL A 29 -21.61 3.69 18.82
C VAL A 29 -21.93 2.95 17.53
N VAL A 30 -22.65 1.84 17.66
CA VAL A 30 -23.10 1.02 16.55
C VAL A 30 -24.61 0.94 16.57
N GLU A 31 -25.22 1.36 15.47
CA GLU A 31 -26.65 1.31 15.25
C GLU A 31 -26.94 0.43 14.02
N GLU A 32 -27.71 -0.63 14.19
CA GLU A 32 -28.03 -1.60 13.12
C GLU A 32 -29.33 -1.23 12.40
N PHE A 33 -29.35 -1.41 11.08
CA PHE A 33 -30.54 -1.35 10.23
C PHE A 33 -30.55 -2.53 9.25
N ASP A 34 -31.61 -2.66 8.46
CA ASP A 34 -31.84 -3.78 7.54
C ASP A 34 -30.68 -4.08 6.57
N LEU A 35 -29.94 -3.06 6.13
CA LEU A 35 -28.88 -3.20 5.12
C LEU A 35 -27.47 -3.02 5.67
N GLY A 36 -27.28 -2.71 6.95
CA GLY A 36 -25.96 -2.34 7.45
C GLY A 36 -25.89 -1.88 8.90
N TYR A 37 -24.70 -1.37 9.23
CA TYR A 37 -24.36 -0.81 10.53
C TYR A 37 -23.90 0.63 10.37
N LEU A 38 -24.57 1.58 11.04
CA LEU A 38 -24.07 2.93 11.21
C LEU A 38 -23.13 2.97 12.41
N ILE A 39 -21.86 3.25 12.13
CA ILE A 39 -20.80 3.35 13.13
C ILE A 39 -20.43 4.83 13.27
N THR A 40 -20.48 5.33 14.50
CA THR A 40 -20.03 6.67 14.86
C THR A 40 -19.21 6.63 16.14
N SER A 41 -18.33 7.62 16.29
CA SER A 41 -17.62 7.87 17.54
C SER A 41 -18.27 9.03 18.31
N ARG A 42 -18.44 8.87 19.63
CA ARG A 42 -18.83 9.92 20.59
C ARG A 42 -17.62 10.34 21.42
N VAL A 43 -17.25 11.61 21.30
CA VAL A 43 -16.19 12.23 22.12
C VAL A 43 -16.74 12.59 23.49
N ALA A 44 -15.91 12.52 24.53
CA ALA A 44 -16.26 12.98 25.88
C ALA A 44 -16.79 14.43 25.85
N ARG A 45 -17.81 14.74 26.67
CA ARG A 45 -18.54 16.04 26.65
C ARG A 45 -17.64 17.28 26.83
N GLU A 46 -16.46 17.11 27.39
CA GLU A 46 -15.48 18.16 27.70
C GLU A 46 -14.58 18.51 26.50
N ALA A 47 -14.55 17.66 25.48
CA ALA A 47 -13.70 17.83 24.30
C ALA A 47 -14.48 18.41 23.11
N ARG A 48 -13.81 19.30 22.38
CA ARG A 48 -14.39 20.05 21.25
C ARG A 48 -14.00 19.36 19.95
N ALA A 49 -14.91 18.57 19.37
CA ALA A 49 -14.75 18.05 18.01
C ALA A 49 -15.19 19.11 16.99
N LEU A 50 -14.36 19.37 15.98
CA LEU A 50 -14.68 20.22 14.84
C LEU A 50 -15.58 19.44 13.83
N PRO A 51 -16.34 20.14 12.98
CA PRO A 51 -17.05 19.49 11.87
C PRO A 51 -16.06 18.71 10.98
N GLY A 52 -16.32 17.42 10.78
CA GLY A 52 -15.45 16.51 10.01
C GLY A 52 -14.49 15.66 10.87
N ASP A 53 -14.27 16.02 12.14
CA ASP A 53 -13.34 15.33 13.03
C ASP A 53 -13.71 13.89 13.36
N LEU A 54 -14.99 13.55 13.20
CA LEU A 54 -15.49 12.23 13.48
C LEU A 54 -16.44 11.86 12.33
N PRO A 55 -16.10 10.89 11.48
CA PRO A 55 -17.00 10.45 10.42
C PRO A 55 -18.24 9.76 10.99
N ALA A 56 -19.31 9.72 10.21
CA ALA A 56 -20.37 8.74 10.38
C ALA A 56 -20.25 7.75 9.23
N THR A 57 -20.06 6.48 9.58
CA THR A 57 -19.65 5.46 8.60
C THR A 57 -20.72 4.39 8.53
N VAL A 58 -21.15 4.03 7.33
CA VAL A 58 -22.02 2.87 7.13
C VAL A 58 -21.19 1.70 6.61
N VAL A 59 -21.30 0.56 7.27
CA VAL A 59 -20.82 -0.74 6.79
C VAL A 59 -22.00 -1.50 6.20
N ASP A 60 -21.96 -1.79 4.90
CA ASP A 60 -22.97 -2.63 4.23
C ASP A 60 -22.86 -4.07 4.76
N LYS A 61 -23.97 -4.61 5.29
CA LYS A 61 -24.00 -5.92 5.93
C LYS A 61 -23.65 -7.04 4.96
N GLU A 62 -24.05 -6.92 3.70
CA GLU A 62 -23.86 -7.97 2.71
C GLU A 62 -22.44 -7.96 2.14
N THR A 63 -21.95 -6.79 1.73
CA THR A 63 -20.68 -6.65 1.00
C THR A 63 -19.49 -6.27 1.87
N GLY A 64 -19.71 -5.77 3.09
CA GLY A 64 -18.65 -5.17 3.91
C GLY A 64 -18.10 -3.85 3.35
N GLU A 65 -18.79 -3.24 2.38
CA GLU A 65 -18.39 -1.93 1.84
C GLU A 65 -18.57 -0.84 2.91
N VAL A 66 -17.56 0.02 3.01
CA VAL A 66 -17.52 1.13 3.96
C VAL A 66 -17.79 2.44 3.21
N SER A 67 -18.73 3.24 3.71
CA SER A 67 -19.07 4.53 3.11
C SER A 67 -19.21 5.63 4.17
N SER A 68 -18.77 6.84 3.84
CA SER A 68 -18.85 8.01 4.73
C SER A 68 -20.13 8.79 4.49
N TRP A 69 -20.79 9.18 5.59
CA TRP A 69 -22.09 9.84 5.60
C TRP A 69 -22.07 11.09 6.49
N PRO A 70 -22.96 12.07 6.23
CA PRO A 70 -23.20 13.15 7.18
C PRO A 70 -23.70 12.59 8.53
N ARG A 71 -23.35 13.27 9.63
CA ARG A 71 -23.86 12.94 10.97
C ARG A 71 -25.35 13.27 11.11
N LEU A 72 -26.19 12.37 10.62
CA LEU A 72 -27.64 12.42 10.74
C LEU A 72 -28.14 11.26 11.62
N PRO A 73 -29.35 11.35 12.20
CA PRO A 73 -29.97 10.23 12.90
C PRO A 73 -30.09 8.99 11.99
N LEU A 74 -29.99 7.79 12.57
CA LEU A 74 -30.04 6.52 11.84
C LEU A 74 -31.19 6.43 10.82
N PRO A 75 -32.45 6.82 11.12
CA PRO A 75 -33.53 6.70 10.13
C PRO A 75 -33.27 7.50 8.84
N ALA A 76 -32.65 8.68 8.94
CA ALA A 76 -32.31 9.51 7.79
C ALA A 76 -31.15 8.91 6.99
N VAL A 77 -30.09 8.43 7.68
CA VAL A 77 -28.97 7.74 7.02
C VAL A 77 -29.46 6.46 6.31
N ALA A 78 -30.28 5.65 6.97
CA ALA A 78 -30.83 4.43 6.40
C ALA A 78 -31.68 4.72 5.14
N GLN A 79 -32.50 5.77 5.16
CA GLN A 79 -33.27 6.18 3.99
C GLN A 79 -32.37 6.61 2.83
N LEU A 80 -31.38 7.47 3.08
CA LEU A 80 -30.46 7.91 2.05
C LEU A 80 -29.58 6.76 1.53
N PHE A 81 -29.16 5.85 2.41
CA PHE A 81 -28.41 4.65 2.03
C PHE A 81 -29.24 3.78 1.09
N ARG A 82 -30.52 3.51 1.39
CA ARG A 82 -31.41 2.77 0.47
C ARG A 82 -31.55 3.44 -0.89
N GLN A 83 -31.55 4.77 -0.95
CA GLN A 83 -31.66 5.52 -2.21
C GLN A 83 -30.37 5.50 -3.03
N ARG A 84 -29.19 5.49 -2.38
CA ARG A 84 -27.88 5.50 -3.06
C ARG A 84 -27.34 4.10 -3.35
N ARG A 85 -27.76 3.09 -2.60
CA ARG A 85 -27.31 1.71 -2.76
C ARG A 85 -27.80 1.18 -4.11
N SER A 86 -26.86 0.75 -4.96
CA SER A 86 -27.22 0.15 -6.25
C SER A 86 -28.12 -1.09 -6.05
N PRO A 87 -29.19 -1.23 -6.83
CA PRO A 87 -30.08 -2.39 -6.76
C PRO A 87 -29.32 -3.67 -7.17
N ALA A 88 -29.80 -4.81 -6.69
CA ALA A 88 -29.27 -6.11 -7.10
C ALA A 88 -29.77 -6.49 -8.52
N PRO A 89 -28.99 -7.24 -9.32
CA PRO A 89 -27.62 -7.70 -9.04
C PRO A 89 -26.61 -6.55 -9.10
N ARG A 90 -25.52 -6.68 -8.32
CA ARG A 90 -24.45 -5.69 -8.24
C ARG A 90 -23.35 -6.04 -9.24
N ALA A 91 -22.65 -5.02 -9.72
CA ALA A 91 -21.42 -5.22 -10.47
C ALA A 91 -20.43 -6.04 -9.64
N PRO A 92 -19.70 -6.99 -10.26
CA PRO A 92 -18.58 -7.66 -9.61
C PRO A 92 -17.56 -6.64 -9.10
N ARG A 93 -16.83 -7.00 -8.04
CA ARG A 93 -15.67 -6.24 -7.59
C ARG A 93 -14.42 -7.09 -7.70
N THR A 94 -13.30 -6.41 -7.93
CA THR A 94 -11.98 -7.01 -8.02
C THR A 94 -11.53 -7.59 -6.69
N VAL A 95 -11.86 -6.90 -5.60
CA VAL A 95 -11.53 -7.28 -4.24
C VAL A 95 -12.81 -7.37 -3.43
N ASP A 96 -12.95 -8.44 -2.65
CA ASP A 96 -14.03 -8.54 -1.66
C ASP A 96 -13.81 -7.49 -0.54
N PRO A 97 -14.70 -6.48 -0.41
CA PRO A 97 -14.54 -5.42 0.58
C PRO A 97 -14.60 -5.95 2.02
N ALA A 98 -15.40 -7.01 2.26
CA ALA A 98 -15.52 -7.60 3.59
C ALA A 98 -14.19 -8.16 4.08
N SER A 99 -13.45 -8.87 3.22
CA SER A 99 -12.14 -9.43 3.56
C SER A 99 -11.11 -8.36 3.92
N GLN A 100 -11.06 -7.24 3.18
CA GLN A 100 -10.19 -6.11 3.52
C GLN A 100 -10.59 -5.45 4.84
N LEU A 101 -11.89 -5.20 5.03
CA LEU A 101 -12.42 -4.58 6.24
C LEU A 101 -12.12 -5.41 7.49
N LEU A 102 -12.34 -6.71 7.44
CA LEU A 102 -12.10 -7.60 8.58
C LEU A 102 -10.62 -7.71 8.95
N ARG A 103 -9.71 -7.53 7.99
CA ARG A 103 -8.27 -7.48 8.28
C ARG A 103 -7.90 -6.32 9.20
N GLU A 104 -8.61 -5.19 9.15
CA GLU A 104 -8.38 -4.05 10.05
C GLU A 104 -8.62 -4.35 11.53
N LEU A 105 -9.31 -5.45 11.86
CA LEU A 105 -9.51 -5.89 13.23
C LEU A 105 -8.20 -6.28 13.91
N THR A 106 -7.24 -6.77 13.14
CA THR A 106 -5.99 -7.37 13.65
C THR A 106 -4.74 -6.69 13.14
N ARG A 107 -4.83 -5.93 12.04
CA ARG A 107 -3.68 -5.28 11.39
C ARG A 107 -3.96 -3.81 11.12
N LEU A 108 -2.91 -3.01 11.13
CA LEU A 108 -2.98 -1.64 10.62
C LEU A 108 -3.17 -1.65 9.08
N PRO A 109 -3.97 -0.72 8.52
CA PRO A 109 -4.14 -0.58 7.07
C PRO A 109 -2.96 0.13 6.38
N ILE A 110 -1.88 0.39 7.12
CA ILE A 110 -0.67 1.09 6.66
C ILE A 110 0.54 0.14 6.61
N PRO A 111 1.54 0.39 5.74
CA PRO A 111 1.50 1.37 4.66
C PRO A 111 0.51 0.92 3.57
N GLY A 112 -0.32 1.83 3.08
CA GLY A 112 -1.33 1.54 2.07
C GLY A 112 -1.27 2.53 0.93
N ALA A 113 -2.12 2.33 -0.06
CA ALA A 113 -2.36 3.33 -1.08
C ALA A 113 -3.83 3.31 -1.50
N ALA A 114 -4.29 4.44 -2.03
CA ALA A 114 -5.58 4.58 -2.67
C ALA A 114 -5.42 5.24 -4.04
N ALA A 115 -6.28 4.83 -4.98
CA ALA A 115 -6.38 5.44 -6.30
C ALA A 115 -7.82 5.94 -6.48
N HIS A 116 -7.95 7.20 -6.89
CA HIS A 116 -9.23 7.83 -7.20
C HIS A 116 -9.33 8.00 -8.71
N LEU A 117 -10.30 7.35 -9.34
CA LEU A 117 -10.60 7.48 -10.77
C LEU A 117 -11.93 8.20 -10.93
N THR A 118 -11.90 9.41 -11.47
CA THR A 118 -13.10 10.22 -11.72
C THR A 118 -13.48 10.16 -13.19
N LEU A 119 -14.70 9.72 -13.45
CA LEU A 119 -15.29 9.58 -14.79
C LEU A 119 -16.72 10.13 -14.74
N ASP A 120 -17.09 10.99 -15.70
CA ASP A 120 -18.42 11.61 -15.79
C ASP A 120 -18.90 12.28 -14.49
N GLY A 121 -17.98 12.89 -13.74
CA GLY A 121 -18.26 13.54 -12.45
C GLY A 121 -18.46 12.59 -11.27
N ARG A 122 -18.32 11.28 -11.46
CA ARG A 122 -18.33 10.27 -10.40
C ARG A 122 -16.92 9.78 -10.12
N THR A 123 -16.55 9.77 -8.84
CA THR A 123 -15.25 9.25 -8.38
C THR A 123 -15.40 7.81 -7.87
N HIS A 124 -14.59 6.93 -8.42
CA HIS A 124 -14.39 5.55 -8.00
C HIS A 124 -13.10 5.50 -7.17
N VAL A 125 -13.14 4.80 -6.04
CA VAL A 125 -12.01 4.70 -5.10
C VAL A 125 -11.69 3.24 -4.87
N ALA A 126 -10.43 2.87 -5.03
CA ALA A 126 -9.92 1.57 -4.61
C ALA A 126 -8.67 1.73 -3.73
N HIS A 127 -8.38 0.68 -2.97
CA HIS A 127 -7.20 0.58 -2.11
C HIS A 127 -6.34 -0.60 -2.55
N GLY A 128 -5.04 -0.55 -2.21
CA GLY A 128 -4.16 -1.70 -2.36
C GLY A 128 -4.65 -2.89 -1.52
N ALA A 129 -4.57 -4.09 -2.10
CA ALA A 129 -5.11 -5.31 -1.54
C ALA A 129 -4.08 -6.07 -0.70
N LYS A 130 -4.27 -6.11 0.62
CA LYS A 130 -3.43 -6.89 1.56
C LYS A 130 -4.07 -8.19 2.01
N GLY A 131 -3.26 -9.10 2.55
CA GLY A 131 -3.71 -10.40 3.07
C GLY A 131 -4.00 -11.44 1.99
N ASP A 132 -4.42 -12.61 2.42
CA ASP A 132 -4.63 -13.80 1.58
C ASP A 132 -6.01 -13.75 0.88
N ILE A 133 -6.19 -12.72 0.05
CA ILE A 133 -7.41 -12.54 -0.75
C ILE A 133 -7.18 -12.89 -2.22
N GLU A 134 -8.19 -13.53 -2.81
CA GLU A 134 -8.30 -13.75 -4.25
C GLU A 134 -8.71 -12.44 -4.94
N LEU A 135 -8.13 -12.19 -6.12
CA LEU A 135 -8.43 -11.01 -6.93
C LEU A 135 -9.23 -11.41 -8.15
N HIS A 136 -10.42 -10.84 -8.30
CA HIS A 136 -11.33 -11.07 -9.41
C HIS A 136 -11.24 -9.93 -10.43
N HIS A 137 -10.04 -9.71 -10.97
CA HIS A 137 -9.80 -8.66 -11.98
C HIS A 137 -10.72 -8.81 -13.19
N HIS A 138 -11.13 -7.67 -13.74
CA HIS A 138 -11.90 -7.59 -14.98
C HIS A 138 -11.17 -8.34 -16.10
N PRO A 139 -11.88 -9.05 -17.00
CA PRO A 139 -11.25 -9.87 -18.05
C PRO A 139 -10.19 -9.13 -18.88
N LEU A 140 -10.38 -7.84 -19.20
CA LEU A 140 -9.38 -7.04 -19.91
C LEU A 140 -8.10 -6.81 -19.08
N VAL A 141 -8.23 -6.57 -17.78
CA VAL A 141 -7.09 -6.39 -16.87
C VAL A 141 -6.37 -7.72 -16.66
N ARG A 142 -7.12 -8.82 -16.49
CA ARG A 142 -6.57 -10.19 -16.43
C ARG A 142 -5.79 -10.53 -17.70
N ALA A 143 -6.35 -10.25 -18.88
CA ALA A 143 -5.70 -10.48 -20.16
C ALA A 143 -4.40 -9.67 -20.31
N TYR A 144 -4.36 -8.42 -19.82
CA TYR A 144 -3.12 -7.64 -19.74
C TYR A 144 -2.09 -8.32 -18.85
N LEU A 145 -2.48 -8.70 -17.62
CA LEU A 145 -1.59 -9.35 -16.66
C LEU A 145 -1.04 -10.69 -17.17
N ASP A 146 -1.86 -11.49 -17.86
CA ASP A 146 -1.47 -12.78 -18.46
C ASP A 146 -0.46 -12.66 -19.60
N GLN A 147 -0.43 -11.51 -20.28
CA GLN A 147 0.46 -11.26 -21.41
C GLN A 147 1.82 -10.69 -20.99
N LEU A 148 1.97 -10.25 -19.74
CA LEU A 148 3.21 -9.65 -19.26
C LEU A 148 4.31 -10.72 -19.10
N PRO A 149 5.50 -10.50 -19.70
CA PRO A 149 6.68 -11.26 -19.33
C PRO A 149 7.02 -11.14 -17.83
N PRO A 150 7.75 -12.11 -17.26
CA PRO A 150 8.35 -11.96 -15.94
C PRO A 150 9.16 -10.67 -15.84
N GLY A 151 9.14 -10.03 -14.66
CA GLY A 151 9.87 -8.79 -14.42
C GLY A 151 9.10 -7.51 -14.75
N GLN A 152 7.93 -7.58 -15.38
CA GLN A 152 7.19 -6.37 -15.79
C GLN A 152 6.33 -5.74 -14.69
N LEU A 153 5.96 -6.51 -13.68
CA LEU A 153 5.21 -6.03 -12.52
C LEU A 153 6.14 -5.81 -11.35
N VAL A 154 5.98 -4.70 -10.64
CA VAL A 154 6.58 -4.60 -9.30
C VAL A 154 5.99 -5.70 -8.41
N ARG A 155 6.63 -5.93 -7.27
CA ARG A 155 6.17 -6.88 -6.27
C ARG A 155 4.70 -6.64 -5.90
N GLY A 156 3.84 -7.64 -6.16
CA GLY A 156 2.41 -7.55 -5.88
C GLY A 156 1.66 -6.51 -6.72
N GLY A 157 2.20 -6.09 -7.88
CA GLY A 157 1.61 -5.05 -8.72
C GLY A 157 0.15 -5.31 -9.11
N GLU A 158 -0.27 -6.59 -9.21
CA GLU A 158 -1.66 -6.97 -9.45
C GLU A 158 -2.62 -6.59 -8.30
N ARG A 159 -2.10 -6.30 -7.10
CA ARG A 159 -2.86 -5.90 -5.90
C ARG A 159 -2.93 -4.39 -5.72
N HIS A 160 -2.34 -3.62 -6.62
CA HIS A 160 -2.23 -2.18 -6.45
C HIS A 160 -3.56 -1.47 -6.68
N ALA A 161 -3.78 -0.39 -5.93
CA ALA A 161 -5.01 0.41 -5.98
C ALA A 161 -5.36 0.86 -7.41
N GLU A 162 -4.34 1.19 -8.21
CA GLU A 162 -4.50 1.67 -9.59
C GLU A 162 -5.08 0.59 -10.52
N LEU A 163 -4.65 -0.66 -10.38
CA LEU A 163 -5.19 -1.78 -11.17
C LEU A 163 -6.60 -2.13 -10.70
N ILE A 164 -6.82 -2.12 -9.38
CA ILE A 164 -8.12 -2.44 -8.77
C ILE A 164 -9.17 -1.42 -9.18
N VAL A 165 -8.87 -0.10 -9.12
CA VAL A 165 -9.88 0.93 -9.47
C VAL A 165 -10.27 0.87 -10.95
N VAL A 166 -9.31 0.65 -11.85
CA VAL A 166 -9.60 0.47 -13.28
C VAL A 166 -10.44 -0.78 -13.51
N SER A 167 -10.07 -1.90 -12.87
CA SER A 167 -10.82 -3.15 -12.96
C SER A 167 -12.27 -3.01 -12.45
N ASP A 168 -12.48 -2.35 -11.32
CA ASP A 168 -13.81 -2.11 -10.75
C ASP A 168 -14.68 -1.21 -11.65
N VAL A 169 -14.08 -0.17 -12.26
CA VAL A 169 -14.78 0.69 -13.23
C VAL A 169 -15.22 -0.11 -14.46
N LEU A 170 -14.36 -0.99 -14.97
CA LEU A 170 -14.69 -1.83 -16.14
C LEU A 170 -15.79 -2.85 -15.80
N HIS A 171 -15.73 -3.51 -14.63
CA HIS A 171 -16.81 -4.39 -14.16
C HIS A 171 -18.15 -3.66 -14.07
N GLU A 172 -18.15 -2.43 -13.56
CA GLU A 172 -19.37 -1.64 -13.47
C GLU A 172 -19.95 -1.29 -14.84
N HIS A 173 -19.11 -0.93 -15.81
CA HIS A 173 -19.57 -0.63 -17.18
C HIS A 173 -20.08 -1.88 -17.90
N ASP A 174 -19.38 -3.00 -17.79
CA ASP A 174 -19.84 -4.27 -18.40
C ASP A 174 -21.14 -4.77 -17.77
N HIS A 175 -21.31 -4.59 -16.46
CA HIS A 175 -22.56 -4.89 -15.78
C HIS A 175 -23.72 -4.05 -16.33
N GLN A 176 -23.50 -2.75 -16.55
CA GLN A 176 -24.52 -1.86 -17.16
C GLN A 176 -24.83 -2.23 -18.61
N ARG A 177 -23.81 -2.57 -19.41
CA ARG A 177 -23.96 -3.02 -20.81
C ARG A 177 -24.73 -4.34 -20.88
N ALA A 178 -24.41 -5.30 -20.02
CA ALA A 178 -25.12 -6.56 -19.94
C ALA A 178 -26.61 -6.37 -19.61
N ALA A 179 -26.95 -5.45 -18.70
CA ALA A 179 -28.33 -5.09 -18.39
C ALA A 179 -29.08 -4.48 -19.58
N GLN A 180 -28.36 -3.92 -20.55
CA GLN A 180 -28.89 -3.38 -21.81
C GLN A 180 -28.84 -4.38 -22.98
N GLY A 181 -28.36 -5.62 -22.74
CA GLY A 181 -28.17 -6.63 -23.79
C GLY A 181 -27.01 -6.34 -24.74
N LEU A 182 -26.07 -5.48 -24.35
CA LEU A 182 -24.87 -5.15 -25.11
C LEU A 182 -23.72 -6.11 -24.76
N PRO A 183 -22.78 -6.37 -25.70
CA PRO A 183 -21.60 -7.18 -25.41
C PRO A 183 -20.65 -6.47 -24.44
N ALA A 184 -19.81 -7.26 -23.77
CA ALA A 184 -18.71 -6.77 -22.94
C ALA A 184 -17.78 -5.81 -23.71
N LEU A 185 -17.12 -4.92 -22.98
CA LEU A 185 -16.18 -3.94 -23.52
C LEU A 185 -15.01 -4.62 -24.24
N THR A 186 -14.72 -4.12 -25.43
CA THR A 186 -13.43 -4.35 -26.08
C THR A 186 -12.34 -3.48 -25.43
N LEU A 187 -11.08 -3.82 -25.64
CA LEU A 187 -9.97 -3.00 -25.15
C LEU A 187 -10.01 -1.57 -25.73
N ALA A 188 -10.39 -1.40 -26.99
CA ALA A 188 -10.48 -0.09 -27.63
C ALA A 188 -11.59 0.78 -27.00
N GLU A 189 -12.75 0.19 -26.67
CA GLU A 189 -13.81 0.89 -25.95
C GLU A 189 -13.38 1.24 -24.52
N ALA A 190 -12.70 0.33 -23.82
CA ALA A 190 -12.17 0.59 -22.48
C ALA A 190 -11.14 1.73 -22.49
N GLN A 191 -10.25 1.77 -23.50
CA GLN A 191 -9.28 2.84 -23.69
C GLN A 191 -9.97 4.19 -24.00
N ALA A 192 -11.02 4.19 -24.82
CA ALA A 192 -11.79 5.40 -25.10
C ALA A 192 -12.49 5.94 -23.83
N LEU A 193 -13.05 5.05 -23.02
CA LEU A 193 -13.71 5.36 -21.76
C LEU A 193 -12.72 5.97 -20.74
N LEU A 194 -11.63 5.26 -20.48
CA LEU A 194 -10.63 5.64 -19.47
C LEU A 194 -9.79 6.83 -19.91
N GLY A 195 -9.67 7.10 -21.22
CA GLY A 195 -9.04 8.29 -21.76
C GLY A 195 -9.73 9.61 -21.40
N ALA A 196 -10.99 9.55 -20.96
CA ALA A 196 -11.72 10.71 -20.44
C ALA A 196 -11.65 10.83 -18.90
N ALA A 197 -11.06 9.86 -18.22
CA ALA A 197 -10.99 9.84 -16.77
C ALA A 197 -9.85 10.71 -16.24
N ARG A 198 -10.02 11.23 -15.02
CA ARG A 198 -8.93 11.78 -14.21
C ARG A 198 -8.58 10.76 -13.14
N ILE A 199 -7.30 10.43 -13.01
CA ILE A 199 -6.81 9.55 -11.94
C ILE A 199 -5.89 10.32 -10.98
N GLU A 200 -6.02 10.04 -9.69
CA GLU A 200 -5.22 10.61 -8.61
C GLU A 200 -4.73 9.51 -7.66
N PHE A 201 -3.54 9.66 -7.11
CA PHE A 201 -2.86 8.64 -6.31
C PHE A 201 -2.59 9.15 -4.90
N PHE A 202 -2.77 8.27 -3.91
CA PHE A 202 -2.59 8.63 -2.51
C PHE A 202 -1.81 7.54 -1.77
N ARG A 203 -0.80 7.94 -1.00
CA ARG A 203 -0.10 7.08 -0.02
C ARG A 203 -0.79 7.19 1.33
N ILE A 204 -1.13 6.06 1.91
CA ILE A 204 -1.71 5.96 3.25
C ILE A 204 -0.57 5.59 4.20
N ARG A 205 -0.21 6.54 5.07
CA ARG A 205 0.90 6.46 6.02
C ARG A 205 0.44 6.84 7.42
N GLU A 206 1.35 6.73 8.37
CA GLU A 206 1.21 7.29 9.70
C GLU A 206 0.86 8.78 9.65
N ALA A 207 0.07 9.22 10.63
CA ALA A 207 -0.26 10.62 10.76
C ALA A 207 1.01 11.44 11.00
N GLY A 208 1.22 12.46 10.17
CA GLY A 208 2.41 13.33 10.23
C GLY A 208 3.61 12.81 9.44
N ASP A 209 3.53 11.63 8.81
CA ASP A 209 4.54 11.21 7.84
C ASP A 209 4.48 12.11 6.60
N PRO A 210 5.58 12.82 6.24
CA PRO A 210 5.62 13.67 5.05
C PRO A 210 5.48 12.90 3.73
N ALA A 211 5.66 11.57 3.73
CA ALA A 211 5.42 10.73 2.55
C ALA A 211 3.93 10.35 2.39
N GLY A 212 3.07 10.65 3.37
CA GLY A 212 1.63 10.40 3.30
C GLY A 212 0.86 11.46 2.51
N GLY A 213 -0.28 11.07 1.96
CA GLY A 213 -1.16 11.96 1.19
C GLY A 213 -0.99 11.81 -0.32
N SER A 214 -1.24 12.89 -1.07
CA SER A 214 -1.19 12.86 -2.53
C SER A 214 0.19 12.47 -3.05
N ALA A 215 0.23 11.60 -4.04
CA ALA A 215 1.43 11.17 -4.74
C ALA A 215 1.36 11.61 -6.21
N GLU A 216 2.46 12.15 -6.73
CA GLU A 216 2.54 12.60 -8.13
C GLU A 216 2.47 11.45 -9.13
N LEU A 217 3.11 10.33 -8.81
CA LEU A 217 3.20 9.15 -9.68
C LEU A 217 3.01 7.87 -8.87
N PRO A 218 2.32 6.86 -9.44
CA PRO A 218 2.25 5.54 -8.83
C PRO A 218 3.52 4.74 -9.13
N CYS A 219 3.55 3.46 -8.74
CA CYS A 219 4.68 2.57 -9.01
C CYS A 219 4.92 2.36 -10.53
N ASP A 220 6.08 1.85 -10.90
CA ASP A 220 6.52 1.77 -12.30
C ASP A 220 5.57 0.91 -13.15
N SER A 221 5.15 -0.25 -12.64
CA SER A 221 4.20 -1.10 -13.37
C SER A 221 2.79 -0.51 -13.44
N CYS A 222 2.38 0.29 -12.45
CA CYS A 222 1.10 1.00 -12.51
C CYS A 222 1.10 2.08 -13.58
N VAL A 223 2.21 2.83 -13.75
CA VAL A 223 2.34 3.78 -14.86
C VAL A 223 2.20 3.07 -16.20
N ASN A 224 2.96 1.98 -16.42
CA ASN A 224 2.88 1.18 -17.64
C ASN A 224 1.44 0.67 -17.93
N PHE A 225 0.76 0.18 -16.89
CA PHE A 225 -0.62 -0.28 -16.98
C PHE A 225 -1.59 0.86 -17.32
N LEU A 226 -1.52 1.98 -16.61
CA LEU A 226 -2.45 3.10 -16.82
C LEU A 226 -2.26 3.75 -18.19
N VAL A 227 -1.03 3.83 -18.70
CA VAL A 227 -0.78 4.25 -20.08
C VAL A 227 -1.39 3.26 -21.07
N ARG A 228 -1.26 1.94 -20.85
CA ARG A 228 -1.87 0.91 -21.71
C ARG A 228 -3.39 1.04 -21.78
N PHE A 229 -4.03 1.40 -20.68
CA PHE A 229 -5.48 1.62 -20.59
C PHE A 229 -5.90 3.07 -20.88
N HIS A 230 -4.96 3.93 -21.29
CA HIS A 230 -5.17 5.35 -21.60
C HIS A 230 -5.65 6.23 -20.42
N ALA A 231 -5.57 5.72 -19.18
CA ALA A 231 -5.84 6.50 -17.97
C ALA A 231 -4.69 7.47 -17.61
N LEU A 232 -3.52 7.29 -18.21
CA LEU A 232 -2.39 8.24 -18.19
C LEU A 232 -1.89 8.50 -19.62
N PRO A 233 -1.30 9.69 -19.89
CA PRO A 233 -0.76 10.01 -21.20
C PRO A 233 0.50 9.18 -21.52
N TRP A 234 0.74 8.91 -22.80
CA TRP A 234 1.90 8.14 -23.26
C TRP A 234 3.25 8.69 -22.81
N SER A 235 3.33 10.01 -22.56
CA SER A 235 4.55 10.68 -22.10
C SER A 235 5.04 10.16 -20.74
N ASP A 236 4.15 9.61 -19.92
CA ASP A 236 4.48 9.14 -18.58
C ASP A 236 5.35 7.87 -18.62
N LEU A 237 5.44 7.19 -19.78
CA LEU A 237 6.40 6.09 -19.97
C LEU A 237 7.87 6.53 -19.80
N ALA A 238 8.17 7.83 -19.88
CA ALA A 238 9.49 8.36 -19.55
C ALA A 238 9.88 8.09 -18.08
N TYR A 239 8.91 7.99 -17.17
CA TYR A 239 9.18 7.69 -15.76
C TYR A 239 9.47 6.22 -15.49
N THR A 240 9.26 5.36 -16.48
CA THR A 240 9.43 3.90 -16.39
C THR A 240 10.51 3.40 -17.35
N GLU A 241 11.27 4.30 -17.96
CA GLU A 241 12.38 3.93 -18.83
C GLU A 241 13.41 3.09 -18.05
N ALA A 242 13.78 1.95 -18.63
CA ALA A 242 14.76 1.06 -18.04
C ALA A 242 16.12 1.75 -17.99
N TRP A 243 16.79 1.65 -16.85
CA TRP A 243 18.08 2.25 -16.63
C TRP A 243 18.99 1.27 -15.90
N HIS A 244 20.19 1.07 -16.45
CA HIS A 244 21.19 0.17 -15.92
C HIS A 244 22.49 0.93 -15.62
N PRO A 245 23.16 0.59 -14.50
CA PRO A 245 24.47 1.16 -14.20
C PRO A 245 25.49 0.70 -15.24
N GLN A 246 26.49 1.55 -15.50
CA GLN A 246 27.66 1.14 -16.29
C GLN A 246 28.49 0.13 -15.48
N PRO A 247 29.20 -0.80 -16.14
CA PRO A 247 30.14 -1.69 -15.47
C PRO A 247 31.18 -0.91 -14.65
N ALA A 248 31.41 -1.36 -13.43
CA ALA A 248 32.33 -0.72 -12.49
C ALA A 248 33.06 -1.79 -11.66
N PRO A 249 34.32 -1.56 -11.24
CA PRO A 249 35.02 -2.50 -10.37
C PRO A 249 34.24 -2.73 -9.07
N ALA A 250 34.01 -4.00 -8.71
CA ALA A 250 33.36 -4.35 -7.46
C ALA A 250 34.24 -3.95 -6.25
N VAL A 251 33.62 -3.34 -5.22
CA VAL A 251 34.29 -3.03 -3.94
C VAL A 251 34.85 -4.31 -3.31
N HIS A 252 34.02 -5.36 -3.26
CA HIS A 252 34.38 -6.70 -2.78
C HIS A 252 34.14 -7.75 -3.87
N PRO A 253 35.17 -8.12 -4.66
CA PRO A 253 35.03 -9.12 -5.71
C PRO A 253 34.48 -10.45 -5.18
N GLY A 254 33.45 -10.98 -5.84
CA GLY A 254 32.82 -12.27 -5.51
C GLY A 254 31.78 -12.24 -4.39
N ARG A 255 31.58 -11.10 -3.70
CA ARG A 255 30.51 -10.96 -2.69
C ARG A 255 29.12 -10.92 -3.31
N PHE A 256 29.00 -10.30 -4.48
CA PHE A 256 27.76 -10.15 -5.23
C PHE A 256 27.94 -10.56 -6.69
N PRO A 257 26.86 -10.93 -7.40
CA PRO A 257 26.88 -10.98 -8.86
C PRO A 257 27.28 -9.63 -9.46
N ASP A 258 28.00 -9.63 -10.57
CA ASP A 258 28.54 -8.40 -11.22
C ASP A 258 27.47 -7.32 -11.39
N GLU A 259 26.28 -7.72 -11.82
CA GLU A 259 25.15 -6.82 -12.04
C GLU A 259 24.68 -6.09 -10.77
N VAL A 260 24.75 -6.77 -9.62
CA VAL A 260 24.44 -6.20 -8.30
C VAL A 260 25.60 -5.30 -7.86
N SER A 261 26.85 -5.75 -8.04
CA SER A 261 28.03 -4.94 -7.72
C SER A 261 28.05 -3.61 -8.47
N HIS A 262 27.78 -3.62 -9.78
CA HIS A 262 27.72 -2.40 -10.60
C HIS A 262 26.67 -1.42 -10.06
N ALA A 263 25.49 -1.92 -9.69
CA ALA A 263 24.41 -1.08 -9.15
C ALA A 263 24.75 -0.53 -7.77
N LEU A 264 25.38 -1.32 -6.91
CA LEU A 264 25.78 -0.86 -5.58
C LEU A 264 26.88 0.21 -5.66
N VAL A 265 27.90 0.01 -6.48
CA VAL A 265 28.96 1.01 -6.71
C VAL A 265 28.37 2.31 -7.26
N GLU A 266 27.49 2.21 -8.24
CA GLU A 266 26.80 3.37 -8.79
C GLU A 266 25.90 4.08 -7.76
N ALA A 267 25.28 3.32 -6.86
CA ALA A 267 24.47 3.84 -5.75
C ALA A 267 25.31 4.46 -4.61
N GLY A 268 26.63 4.51 -4.76
CA GLY A 268 27.57 5.11 -3.80
C GLY A 268 28.15 4.14 -2.78
N TRP A 269 28.11 2.82 -3.01
CA TRP A 269 28.71 1.86 -2.10
C TRP A 269 30.24 1.93 -2.11
N GLU A 270 30.82 2.15 -0.94
CA GLU A 270 32.26 2.15 -0.70
C GLU A 270 32.61 1.65 0.72
N ASP A 271 33.84 1.15 0.88
CA ASP A 271 34.44 0.85 2.18
C ASP A 271 35.10 2.10 2.73
N SER A 272 34.32 2.92 3.43
CA SER A 272 34.79 4.17 4.02
C SER A 272 34.86 4.08 5.54
N ILE A 273 35.91 4.67 6.11
CA ILE A 273 36.07 4.78 7.57
C ILE A 273 34.94 5.60 8.22
N PHE A 274 34.18 6.35 7.43
CA PHE A 274 33.05 7.16 7.91
C PHE A 274 31.73 6.38 7.98
N ASN A 275 31.66 5.16 7.46
CA ASN A 275 30.42 4.38 7.38
C ASN A 275 29.78 4.16 8.75
N GLU A 276 30.58 3.88 9.78
CA GLU A 276 30.09 3.71 11.16
C GLU A 276 29.45 5.00 11.70
N ALA A 277 30.11 6.14 11.50
CA ALA A 277 29.60 7.44 11.93
C ALA A 277 28.30 7.82 11.20
N LEU A 278 28.23 7.58 9.88
CA LEU A 278 27.03 7.81 9.06
C LEU A 278 25.85 6.94 9.54
N ALA A 279 26.10 5.64 9.74
CA ALA A 279 25.07 4.71 10.23
C ALA A 279 24.56 5.12 11.61
N MET A 280 25.46 5.43 12.55
CA MET A 280 25.08 5.81 13.92
C MET A 280 24.31 7.14 13.94
N GLY A 281 24.71 8.11 13.11
CA GLY A 281 23.97 9.36 12.94
C GLY A 281 22.55 9.12 12.41
N ALA A 282 22.42 8.37 11.31
CA ALA A 282 21.12 8.06 10.72
C ALA A 282 20.20 7.29 11.68
N ILE A 283 20.74 6.33 12.45
CA ILE A 283 19.99 5.61 13.49
C ILE A 283 19.55 6.59 14.59
N THR A 284 20.45 7.44 15.06
CA THR A 284 20.14 8.41 16.12
C THR A 284 19.02 9.36 15.70
N ASP A 285 19.09 9.90 14.49
CA ASP A 285 18.08 10.83 13.97
C ASP A 285 16.74 10.11 13.74
N THR A 286 16.76 8.88 13.21
CA THR A 286 15.54 8.06 13.01
C THR A 286 14.78 7.85 14.33
N ARG A 287 15.49 7.65 15.44
CA ARG A 287 14.89 7.46 16.78
C ARG A 287 14.26 8.72 17.36
N GLN A 288 14.64 9.90 16.87
CA GLN A 288 14.03 11.16 17.32
C GLN A 288 12.58 11.28 16.87
N VAL A 289 12.23 10.63 15.75
CA VAL A 289 10.86 10.58 15.26
C VAL A 289 10.09 9.51 16.03
N ALA A 290 9.13 9.96 16.84
CA ALA A 290 8.25 9.08 17.57
C ALA A 290 7.06 8.65 16.71
N GLY A 291 6.68 7.37 16.79
CA GLY A 291 5.31 6.98 16.51
C GLY A 291 4.35 7.45 17.60
N ARG A 292 3.07 7.15 17.42
CA ARG A 292 2.03 7.43 18.41
C ARG A 292 2.18 6.56 19.65
N HIS A 293 2.46 5.27 19.46
CA HIS A 293 2.58 4.28 20.54
C HIS A 293 3.98 3.71 20.67
N HIS A 294 4.73 3.72 19.58
CA HIS A 294 6.04 3.09 19.50
C HIS A 294 7.15 4.07 19.13
N ARG A 295 8.39 3.67 19.42
CA ARG A 295 9.61 4.34 18.97
C ARG A 295 10.52 3.30 18.34
N HIS A 296 11.31 3.72 17.36
CA HIS A 296 12.38 2.89 16.85
C HIS A 296 13.45 2.70 17.92
N GLU A 297 13.85 1.46 18.15
CA GLU A 297 14.96 1.10 19.04
C GLU A 297 16.11 0.51 18.21
N PRO A 298 17.36 0.85 18.52
CA PRO A 298 18.50 0.41 17.75
C PRO A 298 18.66 -1.11 17.87
N LEU A 299 18.96 -1.76 16.75
CA LEU A 299 19.21 -3.19 16.66
C LEU A 299 20.63 -3.39 16.12
N LEU A 300 21.39 -4.32 16.72
CA LEU A 300 22.73 -4.67 16.21
C LEU A 300 22.70 -5.09 14.73
N ALA A 301 21.62 -5.73 14.30
CA ALA A 301 21.41 -6.08 12.89
C ALA A 301 21.26 -4.84 11.98
N ALA A 302 20.55 -3.81 12.45
CA ALA A 302 20.41 -2.55 11.73
C ALA A 302 21.72 -1.76 11.67
N GLU A 303 22.44 -1.69 12.78
CA GLU A 303 23.78 -1.10 12.83
C GLU A 303 24.71 -1.75 11.80
N ARG A 304 24.79 -3.09 11.79
CA ARG A 304 25.61 -3.83 10.81
C ARG A 304 25.18 -3.57 9.37
N ALA A 305 23.88 -3.62 9.08
CA ALA A 305 23.37 -3.42 7.73
C ALA A 305 23.65 -1.99 7.24
N LEU A 306 23.37 -0.98 8.06
CA LEU A 306 23.57 0.43 7.72
C LEU A 306 25.04 0.83 7.70
N THR A 307 25.92 0.21 8.48
CA THR A 307 27.37 0.40 8.36
C THR A 307 27.93 -0.28 7.10
N ALA A 308 27.40 -1.44 6.70
CA ALA A 308 27.84 -2.10 5.47
C ALA A 308 27.38 -1.37 4.20
N PHE A 309 26.21 -0.73 4.26
CA PHE A 309 25.56 -0.06 3.12
C PHE A 309 24.92 1.28 3.53
N PRO A 310 25.71 2.28 3.97
CA PRO A 310 25.16 3.54 4.45
C PRO A 310 24.61 4.37 3.29
N ALA A 311 23.34 4.77 3.39
CA ALA A 311 22.73 5.79 2.53
C ALA A 311 22.85 5.53 1.02
N LEU A 312 22.78 4.26 0.59
CA LEU A 312 22.71 3.92 -0.83
C LEU A 312 21.54 4.66 -1.49
N LEU A 313 21.72 5.07 -2.74
CA LEU A 313 20.66 5.59 -3.59
C LEU A 313 20.76 4.94 -4.96
N THR A 314 20.10 3.79 -5.15
CA THR A 314 20.13 3.12 -6.45
C THR A 314 19.24 3.83 -7.45
N ARG A 315 19.71 3.91 -8.69
CA ARG A 315 18.92 4.37 -9.84
C ARG A 315 18.50 3.24 -10.77
N ARG A 316 18.99 2.03 -10.53
CA ARG A 316 18.67 0.85 -11.33
C ARG A 316 17.16 0.67 -11.40
N ARG A 317 16.64 0.58 -12.63
CA ARG A 317 15.21 0.49 -12.91
C ARG A 317 14.99 -0.39 -14.14
N GLY A 318 13.91 -1.16 -14.14
CA GLY A 318 13.47 -1.87 -15.33
C GLY A 318 13.03 -3.30 -15.03
N PRO A 319 12.74 -4.08 -16.08
CA PRO A 319 12.38 -5.48 -15.90
C PRO A 319 13.48 -6.27 -15.19
N GLY A 320 13.11 -6.96 -14.11
CA GLY A 320 14.00 -7.89 -13.43
C GLY A 320 13.79 -9.35 -13.84
N GLN A 321 14.37 -10.27 -13.09
CA GLN A 321 14.23 -11.71 -13.34
C GLN A 321 12.79 -12.21 -13.20
N GLN A 322 12.05 -11.65 -12.25
CA GLN A 322 10.70 -12.09 -11.89
C GLN A 322 9.76 -10.91 -11.58
N VAL A 323 10.27 -9.84 -10.95
CA VAL A 323 9.55 -8.60 -10.68
C VAL A 323 10.34 -7.38 -11.19
N TRP A 324 9.66 -6.27 -11.39
CA TRP A 324 10.25 -5.00 -11.77
C TRP A 324 11.20 -4.50 -10.69
N ILE A 325 12.34 -3.97 -11.12
CA ILE A 325 13.35 -3.38 -10.26
C ILE A 325 13.02 -1.90 -10.10
N SER A 326 12.77 -1.48 -8.87
CA SER A 326 12.48 -0.08 -8.54
C SER A 326 13.66 0.56 -7.80
N PRO A 327 13.89 1.87 -7.99
CA PRO A 327 14.86 2.63 -7.20
C PRO A 327 14.55 2.58 -5.69
N PHE A 328 15.58 2.43 -4.88
CA PHE A 328 15.49 2.36 -3.42
C PHE A 328 16.66 3.07 -2.73
N THR A 329 16.52 3.27 -1.43
CA THR A 329 17.57 3.83 -0.58
C THR A 329 17.70 3.08 0.74
N THR A 330 18.93 3.02 1.28
CA THR A 330 19.23 2.51 2.64
C THR A 330 19.40 3.66 3.65
N ASN A 331 18.58 4.70 3.51
CA ASN A 331 18.50 5.78 4.49
C ASN A 331 17.28 5.57 5.41
N PRO A 332 17.47 5.19 6.69
CA PRO A 332 16.38 4.87 7.61
C PRO A 332 15.49 6.09 7.91
N LEU A 333 16.01 7.31 7.75
CA LEU A 333 15.23 8.54 7.94
C LEU A 333 14.04 8.65 6.99
N ARG A 334 14.12 8.01 5.82
CA ARG A 334 13.01 7.97 4.84
C ARG A 334 11.81 7.15 5.34
N ALA A 335 11.98 6.39 6.41
CA ALA A 335 10.93 5.60 7.05
C ALA A 335 10.89 5.85 8.58
N ALA A 336 11.37 7.00 9.06
CA ALA A 336 11.44 7.28 10.50
C ALA A 336 10.07 7.43 11.19
N HIS A 337 9.01 7.71 10.42
CA HIS A 337 7.65 7.79 10.94
C HIS A 337 6.99 6.42 11.12
N THR A 338 7.69 5.32 10.81
CA THR A 338 7.08 3.99 10.65
C THR A 338 7.07 3.14 11.92
N ALA A 339 7.33 3.73 13.09
CA ALA A 339 7.49 3.00 14.34
C ALA A 339 6.26 2.17 14.72
N ASP A 340 5.05 2.69 14.54
CA ASP A 340 3.82 1.95 14.84
C ASP A 340 3.54 0.84 13.82
N THR A 341 3.76 1.10 12.52
CA THR A 341 3.65 0.07 11.47
C THR A 341 4.61 -1.08 11.71
N LEU A 342 5.88 -0.79 12.00
CA LEU A 342 6.88 -1.82 12.22
C LEU A 342 6.67 -2.56 13.55
N ALA A 343 6.03 -1.93 14.54
CA ALA A 343 5.62 -2.61 15.76
C ALA A 343 4.42 -3.55 15.53
N ASP A 344 3.41 -3.13 14.76
CA ASP A 344 2.28 -4.00 14.35
C ASP A 344 2.79 -5.25 13.63
N PHE A 345 3.66 -5.04 12.64
CA PHE A 345 4.23 -6.15 11.89
C PHE A 345 5.20 -7.01 12.71
N GLY A 346 6.01 -6.38 13.58
CA GLY A 346 6.91 -7.07 14.50
C GLY A 346 6.15 -7.98 15.49
N ALA A 347 4.97 -7.55 15.94
CA ALA A 347 4.10 -8.37 16.81
C ALA A 347 3.63 -9.66 16.12
N VAL A 348 3.34 -9.60 14.81
CA VAL A 348 3.00 -10.79 13.99
C VAL A 348 4.19 -11.74 13.88
N LEU A 349 5.39 -11.20 13.66
CA LEU A 349 6.61 -11.99 13.51
C LEU A 349 7.22 -12.48 14.84
N GLY A 350 6.79 -11.93 15.97
CA GLY A 350 7.41 -12.14 17.27
C GLY A 350 8.84 -11.60 17.37
N VAL A 351 9.16 -10.54 16.62
CA VAL A 351 10.50 -9.90 16.61
C VAL A 351 10.38 -8.38 16.57
N ARG A 352 11.47 -7.70 16.91
CA ARG A 352 11.58 -6.24 16.71
C ARG A 352 12.13 -5.93 15.33
N LEU A 353 11.69 -4.81 14.76
CA LEU A 353 12.08 -4.33 13.45
C LEU A 353 12.64 -2.90 13.53
N PHE A 354 13.58 -2.59 12.64
CA PHE A 354 14.13 -1.26 12.45
C PHE A 354 14.12 -0.91 10.95
N PRO A 355 13.72 0.31 10.56
CA PRO A 355 13.70 0.70 9.14
C PRO A 355 15.12 0.79 8.59
N LEU A 356 15.34 0.31 7.37
CA LEU A 356 16.57 0.52 6.61
C LEU A 356 16.41 1.64 5.58
N GLY A 357 15.21 1.83 5.05
CA GLY A 357 14.91 2.85 4.06
C GLY A 357 13.66 2.54 3.26
N THR A 358 13.60 2.96 2.00
CA THR A 358 12.38 2.83 1.18
C THR A 358 12.67 2.50 -0.28
N GLU A 359 11.73 1.81 -0.93
CA GLU A 359 11.67 1.71 -2.40
C GLU A 359 10.69 2.77 -2.91
N ARG A 360 11.17 3.73 -3.69
CA ARG A 360 10.39 4.87 -4.23
C ARG A 360 9.57 5.71 -3.23
N GLY A 361 9.80 5.54 -1.92
CA GLY A 361 8.92 6.10 -0.89
C GLY A 361 7.56 5.39 -0.78
N ASP A 362 7.36 4.27 -1.50
CA ASP A 362 6.14 3.46 -1.51
C ASP A 362 6.28 2.22 -0.63
N SER A 363 7.41 1.50 -0.70
CA SER A 363 7.68 0.35 0.15
C SER A 363 8.63 0.71 1.29
N ILE A 364 8.36 0.23 2.50
CA ILE A 364 9.25 0.35 3.66
C ILE A 364 10.16 -0.87 3.67
N ILE A 365 11.48 -0.67 3.67
CA ILE A 365 12.46 -1.75 3.88
C ILE A 365 12.84 -1.75 5.35
N ALA A 366 12.75 -2.90 6.01
CA ALA A 366 13.07 -3.05 7.43
C ALA A 366 13.89 -4.31 7.71
N VAL A 367 14.68 -4.28 8.76
CA VAL A 367 15.47 -5.42 9.25
C VAL A 367 15.02 -5.81 10.64
N ASP A 368 14.97 -7.11 10.91
CA ASP A 368 14.68 -7.61 12.24
C ASP A 368 15.95 -7.79 13.10
N GLU A 369 15.75 -8.07 14.38
CA GLU A 369 16.88 -8.29 15.31
C GLU A 369 17.75 -9.51 14.98
N ARG A 370 17.30 -10.39 14.07
CA ARG A 370 18.04 -11.57 13.58
C ARG A 370 18.79 -11.28 12.27
N GLY A 371 18.62 -10.10 11.68
CA GLY A 371 19.25 -9.72 10.41
C GLY A 371 18.39 -9.98 9.17
N ARG A 372 17.20 -10.57 9.32
CA ARG A 372 16.29 -10.82 8.20
C ARG A 372 15.69 -9.51 7.70
N VAL A 373 15.58 -9.37 6.39
CA VAL A 373 15.10 -8.13 5.77
C VAL A 373 13.74 -8.34 5.13
N PHE A 374 12.84 -7.38 5.34
CA PHE A 374 11.47 -7.38 4.88
C PHE A 374 11.13 -6.10 4.12
N ALA A 375 10.12 -6.18 3.26
CA ALA A 375 9.49 -5.03 2.61
C ALA A 375 8.00 -4.98 2.96
N LEU A 376 7.46 -3.78 3.18
CA LEU A 376 6.04 -3.56 3.44
C LEU A 376 5.51 -2.47 2.50
N ASP A 377 4.49 -2.79 1.71
CA ASP A 377 3.87 -1.90 0.74
C ASP A 377 2.34 -2.06 0.71
N GLN A 378 1.69 -1.45 -0.29
CA GLN A 378 0.24 -1.50 -0.46
C GLN A 378 -0.31 -2.90 -0.80
N ALA A 379 0.54 -3.83 -1.25
CA ALA A 379 0.16 -5.19 -1.66
C ALA A 379 0.40 -6.24 -0.56
N GLY A 380 1.18 -5.89 0.46
CA GLY A 380 1.38 -6.71 1.66
C GLY A 380 2.78 -6.59 2.23
N GLU A 381 3.21 -7.68 2.84
CA GLU A 381 4.50 -7.82 3.50
C GLU A 381 5.31 -8.96 2.85
N TRP A 382 6.63 -8.77 2.73
CA TRP A 382 7.48 -9.62 1.90
C TRP A 382 8.83 -9.91 2.56
N PHE A 383 9.31 -11.14 2.45
CA PHE A 383 10.61 -11.55 2.98
C PHE A 383 11.72 -11.41 1.92
N LEU A 384 12.50 -10.32 1.97
CA LEU A 384 13.50 -10.01 0.94
C LEU A 384 14.74 -10.91 1.00
N GLY A 385 15.17 -11.32 2.20
CA GLY A 385 16.38 -12.10 2.38
C GLY A 385 16.72 -12.39 3.84
N ALA A 386 17.55 -13.42 4.05
CA ALA A 386 18.01 -13.82 5.37
C ALA A 386 18.99 -12.82 6.00
N ASP A 387 19.62 -12.00 5.17
CA ASP A 387 20.52 -10.90 5.52
C ASP A 387 20.43 -9.77 4.48
N ILE A 388 21.19 -8.69 4.72
CA ILE A 388 21.19 -7.51 3.84
C ILE A 388 21.75 -7.81 2.45
N ASP A 389 22.72 -8.71 2.31
CA ASP A 389 23.32 -9.04 1.01
C ASP A 389 22.31 -9.80 0.14
N ALA A 390 21.60 -10.76 0.73
CA ALA A 390 20.51 -11.48 0.08
C ALA A 390 19.38 -10.53 -0.31
N ALA A 391 19.02 -9.58 0.55
CA ALA A 391 17.98 -8.60 0.28
C ALA A 391 18.33 -7.67 -0.88
N LEU A 392 19.54 -7.10 -0.88
CA LEU A 392 20.03 -6.24 -1.98
C LEU A 392 20.10 -7.02 -3.30
N THR A 393 20.54 -8.28 -3.25
CA THR A 393 20.53 -9.16 -4.44
C THR A 393 19.11 -9.40 -4.95
N THR A 394 18.16 -9.66 -4.06
CA THR A 394 16.74 -9.83 -4.41
C THR A 394 16.18 -8.59 -5.10
N LEU A 395 16.41 -7.40 -4.53
CA LEU A 395 15.93 -6.13 -5.08
C LEU A 395 16.57 -5.80 -6.42
N LEU A 396 17.90 -5.85 -6.51
CA LEU A 396 18.65 -5.40 -7.68
C LEU A 396 18.60 -6.38 -8.86
N LEU A 397 18.31 -7.67 -8.62
CA LEU A 397 18.03 -8.63 -9.69
C LEU A 397 16.54 -8.74 -10.02
N GLY A 398 15.66 -8.09 -9.24
CA GLY A 398 14.22 -8.18 -9.38
C GLY A 398 13.72 -9.61 -9.25
N ARG A 399 14.16 -10.31 -8.20
CA ARG A 399 13.64 -11.63 -7.83
C ARG A 399 12.33 -11.47 -7.07
N ALA A 400 11.48 -12.49 -7.09
CA ALA A 400 10.23 -12.58 -6.37
C ALA A 400 10.41 -13.27 -5.00
N PRO A 401 10.56 -12.53 -3.88
CA PRO A 401 10.49 -13.02 -2.52
C PRO A 401 9.12 -13.51 -2.16
N ALA A 402 9.15 -14.32 -1.12
CA ALA A 402 7.96 -14.88 -0.50
C ALA A 402 7.12 -13.78 0.13
N ARG A 403 5.81 -13.86 -0.11
CA ARG A 403 4.80 -13.04 0.54
C ARG A 403 4.50 -13.64 1.91
N LEU A 404 4.35 -12.79 2.91
CA LEU A 404 3.92 -13.22 4.23
C LEU A 404 2.40 -13.35 4.28
N ARG A 405 1.95 -14.39 4.98
CA ARG A 405 0.56 -14.55 5.39
C ARG A 405 0.27 -13.68 6.61
N ASP A 406 -1.00 -13.48 6.92
CA ASP A 406 -1.40 -12.67 8.07
C ASP A 406 -0.98 -13.29 9.43
N ASP A 407 -0.61 -14.57 9.46
CA ASP A 407 -0.04 -15.26 10.63
C ASP A 407 1.50 -15.16 10.74
N GLY A 408 2.15 -14.45 9.81
CA GLY A 408 3.60 -14.25 9.81
C GLY A 408 4.41 -15.37 9.15
N THR A 409 3.78 -16.38 8.54
CA THR A 409 4.47 -17.44 7.78
C THR A 409 4.70 -17.07 6.31
N TRP A 410 5.71 -17.65 5.65
CA TRP A 410 6.00 -17.45 4.22
C TRP A 410 6.66 -18.66 3.56
#